data_AF-A0A7J9NWS5-F1
#
_entry.id   AF-A0A7J9NWS5-F1
#
_cell.length_a   1.000
_cell.length_b   1.000
_cell.length_c   1.000
_cell.angle_alpha   90.00
_cell.angle_beta   90.00
_cell.angle_gamma   90.00
#
_symmetry.space_group_name_H-M   'P 1'
#
loop_
_entity.id
_entity.type
_entity.pdbx_description
1 polymer ?
#
loop_
_entity_poly.entity_id
_entity_poly.type
_entity_poly.pdbx_seq_one_letter_code
_entity_poly.pdbx_strand_id
1 'polypeptide(L)'
;MVYSNTLPDYVQEYLYISISELKKELAKCGIKALQATIETAYNAIDEDATFEKHRAKFVPEVWDQVSPINGAPADKVKQQHPIPPNGEVYLLKNPDGGVMVLQTTHPETQTMMPVGTGLAVANKHADMLAAMAAKQEIFTRVQDKVLEGDDYEIYAATQIA
;
A
#
# COMPACT_ATOMS: atom_id res chain seq x y z
N MET A 1 -25.54 2.03 -11.96
CA MET A 1 -24.51 3.07 -11.87
C MET A 1 -23.19 2.41 -12.21
N VAL A 2 -22.62 2.73 -13.37
CA VAL A 2 -21.29 2.25 -13.75
C VAL A 2 -20.33 3.24 -13.10
N TYR A 3 -19.70 2.86 -11.98
CA TYR A 3 -18.56 3.61 -11.48
C TYR A 3 -17.47 3.44 -12.55
N SER A 4 -16.97 4.56 -13.06
CA SER A 4 -15.76 4.58 -13.88
C SER A 4 -14.65 3.94 -13.05
N ASN A 5 -14.23 2.73 -13.41
CA ASN A 5 -13.09 2.00 -12.84
C ASN A 5 -11.79 2.68 -13.29
N THR A 6 -11.53 3.86 -12.76
CA THR A 6 -10.23 4.49 -12.88
C THR A 6 -9.84 4.94 -11.48
N LEU A 7 -8.79 4.31 -10.94
CA LEU A 7 -8.21 4.69 -9.67
C LEU A 7 -7.92 6.19 -9.67
N PRO A 8 -8.12 6.89 -8.53
CA PRO A 8 -7.78 8.31 -8.43
C PRO A 8 -6.32 8.57 -8.85
N ASP A 9 -6.04 9.72 -9.47
CA ASP A 9 -4.70 10.05 -9.98
C ASP A 9 -3.60 9.88 -8.92
N TYR A 10 -3.88 10.27 -7.67
CA TYR A 10 -2.92 10.12 -6.57
C TYR A 10 -2.64 8.64 -6.21
N VAL A 11 -3.57 7.72 -6.47
CA VAL A 11 -3.34 6.28 -6.28
C VAL A 11 -2.44 5.75 -7.39
N GLN A 12 -2.66 6.22 -8.63
CA GLN A 12 -1.84 5.86 -9.77
C GLN A 12 -0.38 6.27 -9.54
N GLU A 13 -0.11 7.42 -8.90
CA GLU A 13 1.26 7.82 -8.54
C GLU A 13 1.99 6.79 -7.66
N TYR A 14 1.29 6.13 -6.74
CA TYR A 14 1.88 5.11 -5.86
C TYR A 14 1.93 3.72 -6.51
N LEU A 15 0.90 3.38 -7.30
CA LEU A 15 0.76 2.06 -7.92
C LEU A 15 1.64 1.90 -9.16
N TYR A 16 1.85 2.98 -9.91
CA TYR A 16 2.56 2.97 -11.18
C TYR A 16 3.96 2.36 -11.05
N ILE A 17 4.24 1.42 -11.96
CA ILE A 17 5.57 0.85 -12.13
C ILE A 17 5.86 0.75 -13.63
N SER A 18 6.92 1.42 -14.07
CA SER A 18 7.33 1.35 -15.46
C SER A 18 7.96 -0.01 -15.78
N ILE A 19 7.87 -0.43 -17.04
CA ILE A 19 8.58 -1.63 -17.54
C ILE A 19 10.09 -1.53 -17.28
N SER A 20 10.66 -0.33 -17.36
CA SER A 20 12.08 -0.09 -17.06
C SER A 20 12.41 -0.32 -15.58
N GLU A 21 11.51 0.02 -14.66
CA GLU A 21 11.67 -0.28 -13.23
C GLU A 21 11.50 -1.78 -12.97
N LEU A 22 10.46 -2.42 -13.52
CA LEU A 22 10.28 -3.87 -13.42
C LEU A 22 11.52 -4.64 -13.87
N LYS A 23 12.10 -4.25 -15.01
CA LYS A 23 13.32 -4.85 -15.54
C LYS A 23 14.51 -4.67 -14.59
N LYS A 24 14.66 -3.50 -13.97
CA LYS A 24 15.71 -3.24 -12.98
C LYS A 24 15.52 -4.10 -11.73
N GLU A 25 14.30 -4.21 -11.21
CA GLU A 25 14.01 -5.02 -10.02
C GLU A 25 14.20 -6.52 -10.30
N LEU A 26 13.74 -7.03 -11.44
CA LEU A 26 14.00 -8.42 -11.86
C LEU A 26 15.50 -8.72 -11.97
N ALA A 27 16.28 -7.79 -12.52
CA ALA A 27 17.73 -7.94 -12.62
C ALA A 27 18.41 -8.01 -11.25
N LYS A 28 17.92 -7.29 -10.23
CA LYS A 28 18.41 -7.42 -8.84
C LYS A 28 18.13 -8.80 -8.26
N CYS A 29 17.07 -9.46 -8.72
CA CYS A 29 16.73 -10.85 -8.39
C CYS A 29 17.49 -11.89 -9.25
N GLY A 30 18.42 -11.47 -10.10
CA GLY A 30 19.19 -12.37 -10.97
C GLY A 30 18.43 -12.86 -12.21
N ILE A 31 17.28 -12.24 -12.52
CA ILE A 31 16.43 -12.61 -13.65
C ILE A 31 16.65 -11.63 -14.79
N LYS A 32 17.03 -12.15 -15.96
CA LYS A 32 17.16 -11.38 -17.18
C LYS A 32 16.14 -11.87 -18.21
N ALA A 33 15.15 -11.04 -18.49
CA ALA A 33 14.10 -11.31 -19.46
C ALA A 33 14.06 -10.24 -20.55
N LEU A 34 13.51 -10.60 -21.72
CA LEU A 34 13.24 -9.66 -22.79
C LEU A 34 12.16 -8.66 -22.37
N GLN A 35 12.25 -7.43 -22.89
CA GLN A 35 11.27 -6.39 -22.58
C GLN A 35 9.84 -6.82 -22.95
N ALA A 36 9.66 -7.46 -24.11
CA ALA A 36 8.36 -7.97 -24.56
C ALA A 36 7.76 -9.03 -23.61
N THR A 37 8.60 -9.86 -23.00
CA THR A 37 8.18 -10.86 -22.00
C THR A 37 7.66 -10.17 -20.73
N ILE A 38 8.38 -9.15 -20.25
CA ILE A 38 7.97 -8.35 -19.09
C ILE A 38 6.68 -7.60 -19.37
N GLU A 39 6.55 -6.97 -20.55
CA GLU A 39 5.33 -6.27 -20.98
C GLU A 39 4.13 -7.21 -21.05
N THR A 40 4.29 -8.39 -21.63
CA THR A 40 3.23 -9.41 -21.70
C THR A 40 2.80 -9.88 -20.32
N ALA A 41 3.78 -10.14 -19.43
CA ALA A 41 3.52 -10.55 -18.06
C ALA A 41 2.79 -9.46 -17.26
N TYR A 42 3.21 -8.20 -17.40
CA TYR A 42 2.62 -7.04 -16.75
C TYR A 42 1.19 -6.77 -17.23
N ASN A 43 0.96 -6.73 -18.54
CA ASN A 43 -0.36 -6.47 -19.14
C ASN A 43 -1.39 -7.57 -18.83
N ALA A 44 -0.96 -8.75 -18.37
CA ALA A 44 -1.84 -9.82 -17.92
C ALA A 44 -2.32 -9.64 -16.46
N ILE A 45 -1.86 -8.60 -15.76
CA ILE A 45 -2.23 -8.32 -14.38
C ILE A 45 -3.30 -7.24 -14.34
N ASP A 46 -4.38 -7.54 -13.64
CA ASP A 46 -5.42 -6.57 -13.29
C ASP A 46 -4.93 -5.72 -12.09
N GLU A 47 -4.40 -4.54 -12.38
CA GLU A 47 -3.86 -3.61 -11.39
C GLU A 47 -4.95 -3.12 -10.44
N ASP A 48 -6.12 -2.76 -10.97
CA ASP A 48 -7.26 -2.25 -10.21
C ASP A 48 -7.76 -3.32 -9.23
N ALA A 49 -7.98 -4.55 -9.70
CA ALA A 49 -8.41 -5.64 -8.82
C ALA A 49 -7.35 -5.96 -7.76
N THR A 50 -6.06 -5.84 -8.10
CA THR A 50 -4.97 -6.04 -7.14
C THR A 50 -4.97 -4.94 -6.08
N PHE A 51 -5.16 -3.68 -6.47
CA PHE A 51 -5.32 -2.57 -5.55
C PHE A 51 -6.54 -2.76 -4.62
N GLU A 52 -7.72 -3.02 -5.17
CA GLU A 52 -8.96 -3.18 -4.40
C GLU A 52 -8.86 -4.31 -3.38
N LYS A 53 -8.22 -5.43 -3.75
CA LYS A 53 -7.92 -6.54 -2.82
C LYS A 53 -7.13 -6.07 -1.59
N HIS A 54 -6.13 -5.20 -1.77
CA HIS A 54 -5.36 -4.66 -0.64
C HIS A 54 -6.11 -3.55 0.08
N ARG A 55 -6.87 -2.72 -0.65
CA ARG A 55 -7.65 -1.62 -0.08
C ARG A 55 -8.76 -2.10 0.84
N ALA A 56 -9.37 -3.24 0.52
CA ALA A 56 -10.39 -3.90 1.33
C ALA A 56 -9.90 -4.34 2.72
N LYS A 57 -8.58 -4.37 2.97
CA LYS A 57 -8.01 -4.69 4.28
C LYS A 57 -8.07 -3.53 5.27
N PHE A 58 -8.42 -2.33 4.82
CA PHE A 58 -8.40 -1.13 5.63
C PHE A 58 -9.80 -0.54 5.77
N VAL A 59 -10.23 -0.35 7.02
CA VAL A 59 -11.43 0.36 7.42
C VAL A 59 -11.01 1.64 8.14
N PRO A 60 -11.01 2.80 7.44
CA PRO A 60 -10.63 4.08 8.03
C PRO A 60 -11.71 4.60 8.99
N GLU A 61 -11.30 5.15 10.13
CA GLU A 61 -12.20 5.69 11.14
C GLU A 61 -11.57 6.87 11.87
N VAL A 62 -12.36 7.85 12.32
CA VAL A 62 -11.89 8.85 13.29
C VAL A 62 -12.08 8.31 14.71
N TRP A 63 -11.03 8.33 15.51
CA TRP A 63 -11.10 7.86 16.89
C TRP A 63 -11.92 8.83 17.74
N ASP A 64 -12.89 8.30 18.47
CA ASP A 64 -13.71 9.04 19.44
C ASP A 64 -12.93 9.53 20.68
N GLN A 65 -11.67 9.13 20.82
CA GLN A 65 -10.80 9.42 21.96
C GLN A 65 -11.33 8.90 23.31
N VAL A 66 -12.27 7.94 23.31
CA VAL A 66 -12.87 7.36 24.52
C VAL A 66 -12.82 5.84 24.46
N SER A 67 -13.05 5.26 23.29
CA SER A 67 -12.98 3.83 23.06
C SER A 67 -11.56 3.30 23.24
N PRO A 68 -11.38 2.11 23.85
CA PRO A 68 -10.07 1.48 23.95
C PRO A 68 -9.55 1.07 22.57
N ILE A 69 -8.23 0.99 22.44
CA ILE A 69 -7.55 0.56 21.21
C ILE A 69 -6.77 -0.71 21.51
N ASN A 70 -7.15 -1.82 20.86
CA ASN A 70 -6.54 -3.14 21.04
C ASN A 70 -6.37 -3.53 22.53
N GLY A 71 -7.38 -3.26 23.36
CA GLY A 71 -7.37 -3.55 24.80
C GLY A 71 -6.64 -2.50 25.67
N ALA A 72 -5.98 -1.51 25.08
CA ALA A 72 -5.42 -0.37 25.83
C ALA A 72 -6.51 0.67 26.13
N PRO A 73 -6.72 1.08 27.40
CA PRO A 73 -7.64 2.16 27.74
C PRO A 73 -7.25 3.48 27.06
N ALA A 74 -8.24 4.29 26.70
CA ALA A 74 -8.02 5.54 25.97
C ALA A 74 -7.04 6.50 26.66
N ASP A 75 -7.08 6.61 27.99
CA ASP A 75 -6.16 7.47 28.75
C ASP A 75 -4.70 7.04 28.58
N LYS A 76 -4.44 5.73 28.54
CA LYS A 76 -3.08 5.20 28.31
C LYS A 76 -2.61 5.51 26.89
N VAL A 77 -3.49 5.40 25.91
CA VAL A 77 -3.19 5.75 24.52
C VAL A 77 -2.87 7.23 24.38
N LYS A 78 -3.67 8.13 24.98
CA LYS A 78 -3.42 9.59 24.94
C LYS A 78 -2.13 9.99 25.63
N GLN A 79 -1.70 9.27 26.67
CA GLN A 79 -0.40 9.51 27.31
C GLN A 79 0.77 9.17 26.38
N GLN A 80 0.64 8.13 25.57
CA GLN A 80 1.68 7.72 24.61
C GLN A 80 1.65 8.56 23.33
N HIS A 81 0.46 9.04 22.95
CA HIS A 81 0.22 9.81 21.75
C HIS A 81 -0.51 11.12 22.11
N PRO A 82 0.23 12.15 22.55
CA PRO A 82 -0.37 13.43 22.91
C PRO A 82 -1.13 14.03 21.73
N ILE A 83 -2.40 14.40 21.97
CA ILE A 83 -3.28 15.00 20.97
C ILE A 83 -3.48 16.47 21.35
N PRO A 84 -3.19 17.43 20.46
CA PRO A 84 -3.43 18.84 20.74
C PRO A 84 -4.94 19.15 20.92
N PRO A 85 -5.31 20.27 21.57
CA PRO A 85 -6.71 20.63 21.85
C PRO A 85 -7.66 20.78 20.62
N ASN A 86 -7.13 20.78 19.40
CA ASN A 86 -7.89 20.77 18.14
C ASN A 86 -7.36 19.70 17.17
N GLY A 87 -6.69 18.68 17.72
CA GLY A 87 -6.13 17.57 16.97
C GLY A 87 -7.17 16.46 16.80
N GLU A 88 -7.23 15.92 15.60
CA GLU A 88 -7.98 14.70 15.30
C GLU A 88 -7.02 13.52 15.22
N VAL A 89 -7.54 12.33 15.51
CA VAL A 89 -6.81 11.07 15.40
C VAL A 89 -7.63 10.16 14.51
N TYR A 90 -7.00 9.53 13.53
CA TYR A 90 -7.65 8.47 12.78
C TYR A 90 -7.02 7.12 13.06
N LEU A 91 -7.82 6.10 12.79
CA LEU A 91 -7.47 4.69 12.88
C LEU A 91 -7.60 4.09 11.48
N LEU A 92 -6.70 3.17 11.15
CA LEU A 92 -6.95 2.18 10.11
C LEU A 92 -7.16 0.85 10.81
N LYS A 93 -8.36 0.29 10.66
CA LYS A 93 -8.73 -1.01 11.22
C LYS A 93 -8.66 -2.08 10.15
N ASN A 94 -8.46 -3.32 10.57
CA ASN A 94 -8.79 -4.47 9.73
C ASN A 94 -10.32 -4.69 9.70
N PRO A 95 -10.84 -5.51 8.77
CA PRO A 95 -12.27 -5.82 8.72
C PRO A 95 -12.83 -6.48 9.98
N ASP A 96 -11.98 -7.12 10.78
CA ASP A 96 -12.34 -7.75 12.06
C ASP A 96 -12.41 -6.75 13.24
N GLY A 97 -12.14 -5.46 12.99
CA GLY A 97 -12.21 -4.37 13.98
C GLY A 97 -10.93 -4.12 14.78
N GLY A 98 -9.87 -4.89 14.57
CA GLY A 98 -8.55 -4.66 15.14
C GLY A 98 -7.87 -3.43 14.55
N VAL A 99 -7.33 -2.55 15.40
CA VAL A 99 -6.63 -1.34 14.95
C VAL A 99 -5.23 -1.72 14.47
N MET A 100 -4.93 -1.42 13.21
CA MET A 100 -3.60 -1.64 12.60
C MET A 100 -2.74 -0.38 12.65
N VAL A 101 -3.35 0.79 12.48
CA VAL A 101 -2.67 2.09 12.50
C VAL A 101 -3.46 3.04 13.39
N LEU A 102 -2.75 3.78 14.24
CA LEU A 102 -3.24 4.94 14.96
C LEU A 102 -2.35 6.11 14.57
N GLN A 103 -2.95 7.20 14.09
CA GLN A 103 -2.17 8.34 13.66
C GLN A 103 -2.72 9.66 14.23
N THR A 104 -1.83 10.46 14.83
CA THR A 104 -2.13 11.77 15.41
C THR A 104 -1.67 12.95 14.54
N THR A 105 -0.92 12.68 13.48
CA THR A 105 -0.38 13.68 12.54
C THR A 105 -0.64 13.30 11.08
N HIS A 106 -0.68 14.28 10.20
CA HIS A 106 -0.84 14.03 8.78
C HIS A 106 0.41 13.28 8.26
N PRO A 107 0.26 12.16 7.53
CA PRO A 107 1.40 11.30 7.15
C PRO A 107 2.40 12.00 6.24
N GLU A 108 1.93 12.90 5.36
CA GLU A 108 2.81 13.63 4.43
C GLU A 108 3.50 14.85 5.06
N THR A 109 2.79 15.68 5.83
CA THR A 109 3.33 16.93 6.36
C THR A 109 3.92 16.78 7.77
N GLN A 110 3.63 15.66 8.45
CA GLN A 110 4.00 15.41 9.84
C GLN A 110 3.47 16.46 10.82
N THR A 111 2.45 17.23 10.43
CA THR A 111 1.79 18.24 11.27
C THR A 111 0.56 17.66 11.95
N MET A 112 0.07 18.34 12.99
CA MET A 112 -1.23 18.04 13.60
C MET A 112 -2.33 17.95 12.53
N MET A 113 -3.21 16.95 12.66
CA MET A 113 -4.43 16.88 11.84
C MET A 113 -5.52 17.76 12.44
N PRO A 114 -6.06 18.74 11.68
CA PRO A 114 -7.20 19.51 12.12
C PRO A 114 -8.46 18.62 12.25
N VAL A 115 -9.35 18.97 13.18
CA VAL A 115 -10.69 18.37 13.29
C VAL A 115 -11.44 18.42 11.97
N GLY A 116 -12.10 17.31 11.63
CA GLY A 116 -12.89 17.17 10.40
C GLY A 116 -12.09 16.75 9.16
N THR A 117 -10.78 16.53 9.29
CA THR A 117 -9.89 16.12 8.18
C THR A 117 -9.46 14.66 8.27
N GLY A 118 -9.51 14.08 9.46
CA GLY A 118 -8.98 12.78 9.82
C GLY A 118 -9.50 11.65 8.94
N LEU A 119 -10.80 11.62 8.63
CA LEU A 119 -11.35 10.56 7.76
C LEU A 119 -10.82 10.66 6.32
N ALA A 120 -10.71 11.87 5.75
CA ALA A 120 -10.18 12.04 4.41
C ALA A 120 -8.69 11.66 4.35
N VAL A 121 -7.92 12.09 5.36
CA VAL A 121 -6.51 11.72 5.50
C VAL A 121 -6.33 10.22 5.71
N ALA A 122 -7.20 9.59 6.50
CA ALA A 122 -7.20 8.15 6.74
C ALA A 122 -7.47 7.36 5.45
N ASN A 123 -8.43 7.79 4.64
CA ASN A 123 -8.69 7.18 3.34
C ASN A 123 -7.47 7.28 2.43
N LYS A 124 -6.87 8.46 2.30
CA LYS A 124 -5.66 8.64 1.48
C LYS A 124 -4.50 7.78 1.97
N HIS A 125 -4.32 7.67 3.30
CA HIS A 125 -3.30 6.80 3.87
C HIS A 125 -3.58 5.31 3.59
N ALA A 126 -4.83 4.87 3.72
CA ALA A 126 -5.23 3.51 3.38
C ALA A 126 -4.98 3.20 1.89
N ASP A 127 -5.30 4.14 1.00
CA ASP A 127 -5.03 4.01 -0.43
C ASP A 127 -3.52 3.92 -0.70
N MET A 128 -2.69 4.76 -0.06
CA MET A 128 -1.24 4.71 -0.19
C MET A 128 -0.68 3.35 0.24
N LEU A 129 -1.10 2.83 1.40
CA LEU A 129 -0.66 1.52 1.90
C LEU A 129 -1.13 0.38 0.98
N ALA A 130 -2.36 0.47 0.47
CA ALA A 130 -2.91 -0.50 -0.47
C ALA A 130 -2.15 -0.49 -1.81
N ALA A 131 -1.85 0.69 -2.35
CA ALA A 131 -1.08 0.84 -3.57
C ALA A 131 0.35 0.30 -3.44
N MET A 132 1.03 0.57 -2.32
CA MET A 132 2.36 0.01 -2.04
C MET A 132 2.34 -1.52 -1.97
N ALA A 133 1.35 -2.10 -1.29
CA ALA A 133 1.19 -3.55 -1.20
C ALA A 133 0.82 -4.18 -2.55
N ALA A 134 -0.07 -3.53 -3.31
CA ALA A 134 -0.45 -3.95 -4.65
C ALA A 134 0.73 -3.91 -5.62
N LYS A 135 1.53 -2.85 -5.62
CA LYS A 135 2.76 -2.73 -6.41
C LYS A 135 3.74 -3.86 -6.13
N GLN A 136 3.93 -4.22 -4.86
CA GLN A 136 4.77 -5.36 -4.49
C GLN A 136 4.20 -6.69 -5.00
N GLU A 137 2.88 -6.90 -4.89
CA GLU A 137 2.23 -8.11 -5.42
C GLU A 137 2.31 -8.19 -6.94
N ILE A 138 2.11 -7.06 -7.64
CA ILE A 138 2.25 -6.96 -9.10
C ILE A 138 3.67 -7.36 -9.51
N PHE A 139 4.70 -6.84 -8.84
CA PHE A 139 6.09 -7.22 -9.10
C PHE A 139 6.29 -8.74 -8.97
N THR A 140 5.83 -9.34 -7.87
CA THR A 140 5.94 -10.79 -7.65
C THR A 140 5.21 -11.57 -8.75
N ARG A 141 4.00 -11.13 -9.16
CA ARG A 141 3.25 -11.80 -10.23
C ARG A 141 3.92 -11.65 -11.60
N VAL A 142 4.55 -10.51 -11.89
CA VAL A 142 5.37 -10.34 -13.11
C VAL A 142 6.56 -11.30 -13.07
N GLN A 143 7.26 -11.37 -11.94
CA GLN A 143 8.38 -12.29 -11.74
C GLN A 143 7.96 -13.74 -11.98
N ASP A 144 6.86 -14.19 -11.37
CA ASP A 144 6.35 -15.56 -11.52
C ASP A 144 6.01 -15.86 -12.98
N LYS A 145 5.29 -14.94 -13.66
CA LYS A 145 4.93 -15.09 -15.07
C LYS A 145 6.14 -15.11 -16.01
N VAL A 146 7.18 -14.33 -15.71
CA VAL A 146 8.43 -14.34 -16.46
C VAL A 146 9.15 -15.68 -16.26
N LEU A 147 9.16 -16.22 -15.05
CA LEU A 147 9.78 -17.52 -14.73
C LEU A 147 8.98 -18.73 -15.27
N GLU A 148 7.68 -18.55 -15.51
CA GLU A 148 6.82 -19.55 -16.16
C GLU A 148 7.03 -19.62 -17.68
N GLY A 149 7.44 -18.52 -18.33
CA GLY A 149 7.74 -18.51 -19.77
C GLY A 149 9.18 -18.96 -20.03
N ASP A 150 9.47 -19.69 -21.12
CA ASP A 150 10.82 -20.22 -21.38
C ASP A 150 11.88 -19.14 -21.81
N ASP A 151 11.52 -17.86 -21.81
CA ASP A 151 12.32 -16.75 -22.35
C ASP A 151 13.05 -15.91 -21.26
N TYR A 152 13.75 -16.57 -20.32
CA TYR A 152 14.58 -15.90 -19.32
C TYR A 152 15.91 -16.63 -19.04
N GLU A 153 16.90 -15.89 -18.56
CA GLU A 153 18.15 -16.42 -18.00
C GLU A 153 18.19 -16.19 -16.49
N ILE A 154 18.45 -17.25 -15.70
CA ILE A 154 18.82 -17.13 -14.27
C ILE A 154 20.35 -17.12 -14.19
N TYR A 155 20.92 -16.04 -13.67
CA TYR A 155 22.31 -16.07 -13.26
C TYR A 155 22.38 -16.69 -11.87
N ALA A 156 22.90 -17.91 -11.76
CA ALA A 156 23.38 -18.40 -10.49
C ALA A 156 24.40 -17.38 -9.97
N ALA A 157 24.18 -16.85 -8.78
CA ALA A 157 25.20 -16.07 -8.09
C ALA A 157 26.40 -17.01 -7.89
N THR A 158 27.37 -16.95 -8.81
CA THR A 158 28.68 -17.53 -8.62
C THR A 158 29.25 -16.81 -7.40
N GLN A 159 29.08 -17.40 -6.23
CA GLN A 159 29.85 -17.05 -5.05
C GLN A 159 31.31 -17.29 -5.44
N ILE A 160 32.01 -16.20 -5.73
CA ILE A 160 33.47 -16.22 -5.80
C ILE A 160 33.91 -16.50 -4.37
N ALA A 161 34.52 -17.69 -4.22
CA ALA A 161 35.16 -18.18 -3.01
C ALA A 161 36.31 -17.28 -2.55
#